data_AF-A0A060Y642-F1
#
_entry.id   AF-A0A060Y642-F1
#
_cell.length_a   1.000
_cell.length_b   1.000
_cell.length_c   1.000
_cell.angle_alpha   90.00
_cell.angle_beta   90.00
_cell.angle_gamma   90.00
#
_symmetry.space_group_name_H-M   'P 1'
#
loop_
_entity.id
_entity.type
_entity.pdbx_description
1 polymer ?
#
loop_
_entity_poly.entity_id
_entity_poly.type
_entity_poly.pdbx_seq_one_letter_code
_entity_poly.pdbx_strand_id
1 'polypeptide(L)'
;MDTQNDRLPQHFNAAEKWPGKIHEPLDQGNCAASWAFSTAAVASDRISIQSMGHMTPQLSPQNLISCDTRNQGGCAGGRIDGAWWYLRRRGVVTEECYPFSAPQQTTAEVGRCMMQSRSVGRGKRQATARCPSTHTYHNDIYQSTPPYRLSSNEKEIMKEIMDNGPVQAILEVHEDFFVYKSGIYKHTDVSFTKPPHYRKHNTHSVRITG
;
A
#
# COMPACT_ATOMS: atom_id res chain seq x y z
N MET A 1 2.50 5.11 35.70
CA MET A 1 1.02 5.14 35.62
C MET A 1 0.68 6.08 34.50
N ASP A 2 0.30 5.54 33.35
CA ASP A 2 0.26 6.27 32.08
C ASP A 2 -1.21 6.55 31.70
N THR A 3 -1.68 7.74 32.05
CA THR A 3 -3.11 8.14 32.03
C THR A 3 -3.59 8.65 30.66
N GLN A 4 -2.86 8.37 29.57
CA GLN A 4 -3.29 8.69 28.19
C GLN A 4 -3.76 7.47 27.39
N ASN A 5 -3.74 6.28 27.96
CA ASN A 5 -4.20 5.05 27.30
C ASN A 5 -5.73 4.83 27.35
N ASP A 6 -6.48 5.85 27.81
CA ASP A 6 -7.85 5.67 28.33
C ASP A 6 -9.00 6.19 27.45
N ARG A 7 -8.77 6.65 26.21
CA ARG A 7 -9.88 7.00 25.30
C ARG A 7 -9.64 6.65 23.84
N LEU A 8 -9.23 5.41 23.57
CA LEU A 8 -9.44 4.85 22.23
C LEU A 8 -10.96 4.60 22.05
N PRO A 9 -11.56 5.03 20.93
CA PRO A 9 -12.97 4.80 20.70
C PRO A 9 -13.23 3.31 20.44
N GLN A 10 -14.43 2.85 20.80
CA GLN A 10 -14.85 1.47 20.53
C GLN A 10 -15.00 1.19 19.02
N HIS A 11 -15.30 2.24 18.25
CA HIS A 11 -15.47 2.20 16.80
C HIS A 11 -14.72 3.36 16.16
N PHE A 12 -14.04 3.09 15.05
CA PHE A 12 -13.31 4.10 14.30
C PHE A 12 -13.42 3.83 12.81
N ASN A 13 -13.55 4.88 12.02
CA ASN A 13 -13.49 4.81 10.57
C ASN A 13 -12.68 5.99 10.04
N ALA A 14 -11.53 5.72 9.41
CA ALA A 14 -10.68 6.77 8.86
C ALA A 14 -11.39 7.64 7.82
N ALA A 15 -12.30 7.07 7.01
CA ALA A 15 -13.02 7.82 5.97
C ALA A 15 -14.00 8.84 6.58
N GLU A 16 -14.61 8.50 7.72
CA GLU A 16 -15.48 9.41 8.47
C GLU A 16 -14.67 10.50 9.19
N LYS A 17 -13.52 10.14 9.78
CA LYS A 17 -12.66 11.11 10.46
C LYS A 17 -11.99 12.09 9.49
N TRP A 18 -11.59 11.62 8.32
CA TRP A 18 -10.90 12.43 7.31
C TRP A 18 -11.61 12.36 5.94
N PRO A 19 -12.79 13.02 5.81
CA PRO A 19 -13.54 13.01 4.56
C PRO A 19 -12.71 13.51 3.37
N GLY A 20 -12.80 12.76 2.26
CA GLY A 20 -12.10 13.05 1.01
C GLY A 20 -10.57 12.85 1.04
N LYS A 21 -10.03 12.23 2.10
CA LYS A 21 -8.59 11.99 2.25
C LYS A 21 -8.21 10.51 2.27
N ILE A 22 -9.20 9.61 2.33
CA ILE A 22 -9.01 8.18 2.19
C ILE A 22 -9.44 7.78 0.79
N HIS A 23 -8.51 7.23 0.01
CA HIS A 23 -8.76 6.86 -1.38
C HIS A 23 -9.41 5.48 -1.48
N GLU A 24 -10.24 5.31 -2.50
CA GLU A 24 -10.83 4.01 -2.86
C GLU A 24 -9.74 2.97 -3.18
N PRO A 25 -10.00 1.68 -2.88
CA PRO A 25 -9.06 0.61 -3.17
C PRO A 25 -8.89 0.44 -4.69
N LEU A 26 -7.64 0.24 -5.12
CA LEU A 26 -7.31 -0.15 -6.48
C LEU A 26 -7.27 -1.67 -6.61
N ASP A 27 -7.58 -2.18 -7.80
CA ASP A 27 -7.53 -3.61 -8.11
C ASP A 27 -6.13 -4.01 -8.60
N GLN A 28 -5.50 -4.96 -7.89
CA GLN A 28 -4.19 -5.49 -8.27
C GLN A 28 -4.25 -6.53 -9.39
N GLY A 29 -5.45 -6.99 -9.78
CA GLY A 29 -5.66 -8.01 -10.79
C GLY A 29 -4.84 -9.28 -10.53
N ASN A 30 -4.42 -9.94 -11.60
CA ASN A 30 -3.61 -11.16 -11.54
C ASN A 30 -2.10 -10.86 -11.43
N CYS A 31 -1.72 -10.06 -10.45
CA CYS A 31 -0.34 -9.68 -10.14
C CYS A 31 -0.12 -9.79 -8.64
N ALA A 32 0.93 -10.49 -8.17
CA ALA A 32 1.23 -10.63 -6.75
C ALA A 32 1.89 -9.35 -6.18
N ALA A 33 1.21 -8.21 -6.34
CA ALA A 33 1.73 -6.88 -6.02
C ALA A 33 1.02 -6.20 -4.84
N SER A 34 0.33 -6.96 -3.97
CA SER A 34 -0.32 -6.40 -2.77
C SER A 34 0.62 -5.54 -1.92
N TRP A 35 1.92 -5.88 -1.90
CA TRP A 35 2.99 -5.10 -1.29
C TRP A 35 3.09 -3.67 -1.83
N ALA A 36 2.98 -3.47 -3.14
CA ALA A 36 3.04 -2.17 -3.80
C ALA A 36 1.73 -1.40 -3.64
N PHE A 37 0.60 -2.09 -3.85
CA PHE A 37 -0.74 -1.50 -3.75
C PHE A 37 -1.04 -0.96 -2.37
N SER A 38 -0.85 -1.77 -1.32
CA SER A 38 -1.10 -1.33 0.04
C SER A 38 -0.10 -0.25 0.50
N THR A 39 1.16 -0.28 0.04
CA THR A 39 2.14 0.79 0.34
C THR A 39 1.68 2.11 -0.29
N ALA A 40 1.35 2.10 -1.59
CA ALA A 40 0.89 3.28 -2.31
C ALA A 40 -0.40 3.83 -1.70
N ALA A 41 -1.37 2.96 -1.37
CA ALA A 41 -2.63 3.36 -0.76
C ALA A 41 -2.45 4.04 0.61
N VAL A 42 -1.68 3.42 1.52
CA VAL A 42 -1.39 4.01 2.84
C VAL A 42 -0.66 5.34 2.72
N ALA A 43 0.34 5.42 1.85
CA ALA A 43 1.08 6.64 1.63
C ALA A 43 0.21 7.76 1.02
N SER A 44 -0.66 7.44 0.08
CA SER A 44 -1.63 8.37 -0.52
C SER A 44 -2.50 9.00 0.56
N ASP A 45 -3.12 8.18 1.41
CA ASP A 45 -4.00 8.65 2.47
C ASP A 45 -3.25 9.48 3.51
N ARG A 46 -2.06 9.04 3.92
CA ARG A 46 -1.25 9.78 4.90
C ARG A 46 -0.79 11.13 4.36
N ILE A 47 -0.41 11.22 3.09
CA ILE A 47 -0.08 12.51 2.46
C ILE A 47 -1.31 13.42 2.45
N SER A 48 -2.49 12.89 2.15
CA SER A 48 -3.76 13.64 2.21
C SER A 48 -4.09 14.15 3.60
N ILE A 49 -3.92 13.31 4.62
CA ILE A 49 -4.18 13.66 6.02
C ILE A 49 -3.17 14.69 6.52
N GLN A 50 -1.88 14.45 6.34
CA GLN A 50 -0.82 15.29 6.88
C GLN A 50 -0.71 16.64 6.17
N SER A 51 -1.10 16.71 4.90
CA SER A 51 -1.21 17.98 4.17
C SER A 51 -2.49 18.75 4.48
N MET A 52 -3.32 18.28 5.43
CA MET A 52 -4.64 18.84 5.73
C MET A 52 -5.55 18.94 4.49
N GLY A 53 -5.33 18.09 3.49
CA GLY A 53 -6.06 18.11 2.21
C GLY A 53 -5.55 19.11 1.18
N HIS A 54 -4.43 19.80 1.41
CA HIS A 54 -3.79 20.62 0.38
C HIS A 54 -3.28 19.80 -0.81
N MET A 55 -3.01 18.51 -0.58
CA MET A 55 -2.68 17.56 -1.63
C MET A 55 -3.47 16.28 -1.38
N THR A 56 -4.06 15.68 -2.41
CA THR A 56 -4.73 14.38 -2.31
C THR A 56 -4.25 13.44 -3.43
N PRO A 57 -2.95 13.08 -3.46
CA PRO A 57 -2.41 12.28 -4.54
C PRO A 57 -2.75 10.80 -4.33
N GLN A 58 -3.41 10.17 -5.30
CA GLN A 58 -3.44 8.72 -5.40
C GLN A 58 -2.14 8.26 -6.06
N LEU A 59 -1.25 7.63 -5.29
CA LEU A 59 0.08 7.21 -5.74
C LEU A 59 0.04 5.96 -6.61
N SER A 60 0.96 5.85 -7.57
CA SER A 60 1.05 4.75 -8.53
C SER A 60 1.68 3.49 -7.91
N PRO A 61 0.93 2.40 -7.69
CA PRO A 61 1.51 1.09 -7.44
C PRO A 61 2.37 0.60 -8.61
N GLN A 62 2.01 0.93 -9.85
CA GLN A 62 2.80 0.54 -11.04
C GLN A 62 4.23 1.07 -10.98
N ASN A 63 4.42 2.29 -10.47
CA ASN A 63 5.75 2.86 -10.30
C ASN A 63 6.59 2.01 -9.34
N LEU A 64 6.03 1.54 -8.22
CA LEU A 64 6.73 0.63 -7.31
C LEU A 64 7.02 -0.71 -8.00
N ILE A 65 6.02 -1.31 -8.65
CA ILE A 65 6.12 -2.62 -9.31
C ILE A 65 7.23 -2.63 -10.37
N SER A 66 7.30 -1.59 -11.21
CA SER A 66 8.24 -1.51 -12.32
C SER A 66 9.62 -0.94 -11.95
N CYS A 67 9.71 -0.10 -10.92
CA CYS A 67 10.92 0.69 -10.65
C CYS A 67 11.62 0.39 -9.32
N ASP A 68 10.93 -0.20 -8.35
CA ASP A 68 11.58 -0.74 -7.15
C ASP A 68 12.02 -2.17 -7.45
N THR A 69 13.23 -2.34 -7.98
CA THR A 69 13.73 -3.64 -8.47
C THR A 69 14.77 -4.29 -7.55
N ARG A 70 15.15 -3.61 -6.46
CA ARG A 70 16.20 -4.13 -5.56
C ARG A 70 15.59 -5.07 -4.52
N ASN A 71 15.77 -6.38 -4.73
CA ASN A 71 15.17 -7.43 -3.90
C ASN A 71 13.64 -7.42 -3.91
N GLN A 72 13.06 -7.04 -5.04
CA GLN A 72 11.62 -7.00 -5.29
C GLN A 72 11.32 -7.74 -6.59
N GLY A 73 10.22 -8.48 -6.64
CA GLY A 73 9.84 -9.31 -7.78
C GLY A 73 8.73 -8.73 -8.66
N GLY A 74 8.32 -7.47 -8.45
CA GLY A 74 7.19 -6.88 -9.16
C GLY A 74 5.91 -7.69 -8.92
N CYS A 75 5.38 -8.29 -10.00
CA CYS A 75 4.21 -9.18 -9.96
C CYS A 75 4.47 -10.58 -9.41
N ALA A 76 5.72 -10.94 -9.09
CA ALA A 76 6.06 -12.20 -8.43
C ALA A 76 6.09 -12.09 -6.88
N GLY A 77 5.79 -10.92 -6.33
CA GLY A 77 5.89 -10.64 -4.90
C GLY A 77 6.92 -9.57 -4.58
N GLY A 78 6.88 -9.07 -3.35
CA GLY A 78 7.78 -8.02 -2.90
C GLY A 78 7.63 -7.78 -1.40
N ARG A 79 8.60 -7.06 -0.85
CA ARG A 79 8.70 -6.74 0.56
C ARG A 79 8.22 -5.32 0.81
N ILE A 80 7.38 -5.16 1.83
CA ILE A 80 6.80 -3.86 2.21
C ILE A 80 7.86 -2.90 2.76
N ASP A 81 8.89 -3.39 3.45
CA ASP A 81 9.98 -2.57 3.97
C ASP A 81 10.80 -1.96 2.84
N GLY A 82 11.10 -2.74 1.79
CA GLY A 82 11.72 -2.26 0.56
C GLY A 82 10.93 -1.13 -0.09
N ALA A 83 9.60 -1.33 -0.21
CA ALA A 83 8.70 -0.37 -0.84
C ALA A 83 8.64 0.98 -0.10
N TRP A 84 8.53 0.96 1.23
CA TRP A 84 8.60 2.18 2.04
C TRP A 84 9.94 2.89 1.94
N TRP A 85 11.05 2.13 1.93
CA TRP A 85 12.38 2.72 1.73
C TRP A 85 12.55 3.31 0.33
N TYR A 86 11.97 2.67 -0.69
CA TYR A 86 11.92 3.21 -2.04
C TYR A 86 11.14 4.52 -2.06
N LEU A 87 9.93 4.54 -1.50
CA LEU A 87 9.08 5.73 -1.44
C LEU A 87 9.79 6.90 -0.74
N ARG A 88 10.49 6.66 0.38
CA ARG A 88 11.31 7.68 1.05
C ARG A 88 12.45 8.21 0.17
N ARG A 89 13.23 7.32 -0.46
CA ARG A 89 14.51 7.67 -1.12
C ARG A 89 14.33 8.14 -2.57
N ARG A 90 13.38 7.54 -3.27
CA ARG A 90 13.13 7.70 -4.70
C ARG A 90 11.82 8.43 -4.93
N GLY A 91 10.80 8.13 -4.13
CA GLY A 91 9.45 8.61 -4.35
C GLY A 91 8.79 7.97 -5.57
N VAL A 92 7.51 8.24 -5.75
CA VAL A 92 6.71 7.74 -6.88
C VAL A 92 5.84 8.85 -7.45
N VAL A 93 5.37 8.68 -8.68
CA VAL A 93 4.33 9.53 -9.26
C VAL A 93 2.93 9.07 -8.88
N THR A 94 1.91 9.82 -9.30
CA THR A 94 0.50 9.47 -9.14
C THR A 94 0.07 8.34 -10.09
N GLU A 95 -1.00 7.65 -9.72
CA GLU A 95 -1.69 6.65 -10.55
C GLU A 95 -2.17 7.25 -11.87
N GLU A 96 -2.62 8.50 -11.87
CA GLU A 96 -2.99 9.21 -13.10
C GLU A 96 -1.82 9.34 -14.08
N CYS A 97 -0.60 9.55 -13.57
CA CYS A 97 0.61 9.69 -14.37
C CYS A 97 1.13 8.34 -14.86
N TYR A 98 1.18 7.33 -13.99
CA TYR A 98 1.61 5.98 -14.33
C TYR A 98 0.59 4.93 -13.87
N PRO A 99 -0.48 4.71 -14.65
CA PRO A 99 -1.56 3.80 -14.28
C PRO A 99 -1.10 2.36 -14.20
N PHE A 100 -1.70 1.59 -13.30
CA PHE A 100 -1.55 0.15 -13.25
C PHE A 100 -2.13 -0.51 -14.50
N SER A 101 -1.36 -1.44 -15.05
CA SER A 101 -1.79 -2.28 -16.16
C SER A 101 -1.56 -3.73 -15.77
N ALA A 102 -2.65 -4.48 -15.57
CA ALA A 102 -2.56 -5.90 -15.26
C ALA A 102 -1.81 -6.63 -16.39
N PRO A 103 -0.87 -7.55 -16.08
CA PRO A 103 -0.15 -8.31 -17.10
C PRO A 103 -1.14 -9.11 -17.95
N GLN A 104 -1.10 -8.96 -19.28
CA GLN A 104 -2.12 -9.56 -20.14
C GLN A 104 -1.98 -11.07 -20.33
N GLN A 105 -0.80 -11.68 -20.13
CA GLN A 105 -0.63 -13.14 -20.18
C GLN A 105 0.78 -13.69 -19.84
N THR A 106 1.82 -12.86 -19.71
CA THR A 106 3.17 -13.36 -19.41
C THR A 106 3.80 -12.67 -18.20
N THR A 107 4.41 -13.47 -17.33
CA THR A 107 5.16 -13.03 -16.13
C THR A 107 6.39 -12.18 -16.44
N ALA A 108 6.72 -12.00 -17.73
CA ALA A 108 7.86 -11.25 -18.22
C ALA A 108 7.58 -9.77 -18.48
N GLU A 109 6.31 -9.32 -18.41
CA GLU A 109 5.94 -7.92 -18.57
C GLU A 109 5.76 -7.21 -17.23
N VAL A 110 6.70 -7.39 -16.29
CA VAL A 110 6.98 -6.28 -15.37
C VAL A 110 7.57 -5.19 -16.25
N GLY A 111 6.70 -4.35 -16.81
CA GLY A 111 7.07 -3.35 -17.80
C GLY A 111 8.28 -2.57 -17.31
N ARG A 112 9.23 -2.30 -18.22
CA ARG A 112 10.42 -1.50 -17.92
C ARG A 112 10.01 -0.28 -17.11
N CYS A 113 10.78 0.06 -16.08
CA CYS A 113 10.54 1.28 -15.33
C CYS A 113 10.48 2.50 -16.26
N MET A 114 9.30 3.09 -16.40
CA MET A 114 9.10 4.29 -17.21
C MET A 114 9.24 5.58 -16.39
N MET A 115 9.04 5.50 -15.07
CA MET A 115 9.08 6.66 -14.16
C MET A 115 10.18 6.51 -13.12
N GLN A 116 11.40 6.86 -13.53
CA GLN A 116 12.51 7.07 -12.61
C GLN A 116 12.51 8.50 -12.06
N SER A 117 13.23 8.68 -10.94
CA SER A 117 13.47 9.98 -10.36
C SER A 117 14.95 10.28 -10.21
N ARG A 118 15.32 11.56 -10.30
CA ARG A 118 16.67 12.06 -10.04
C ARG A 118 16.68 13.02 -8.85
N SER A 119 17.84 13.15 -8.19
CA SER A 119 18.01 14.06 -7.06
C SER A 119 18.17 15.48 -7.60
N VAL A 120 17.46 16.43 -6.99
CA VAL A 120 17.62 17.87 -7.29
C VAL A 120 18.18 18.64 -6.09
N GLY A 121 18.73 17.92 -5.11
CA GLY A 121 19.30 18.49 -3.88
C GLY A 121 18.29 18.61 -2.74
N ARG A 122 18.81 18.82 -1.52
CA ARG A 122 18.01 18.98 -0.27
C ARG A 122 16.96 17.88 -0.05
N GLY A 123 17.27 16.64 -0.47
CA GLY A 123 16.38 15.49 -0.35
C GLY A 123 15.22 15.44 -1.35
N LYS A 124 15.06 16.45 -2.21
CA LYS A 124 14.00 16.52 -3.22
C LYS A 124 14.32 15.68 -4.44
N ARG A 125 13.26 15.21 -5.10
CA ARG A 125 13.32 14.35 -6.27
C ARG A 125 12.43 14.92 -7.38
N GLN A 126 12.82 14.68 -8.63
CA GLN A 126 12.04 15.06 -9.80
C GLN A 126 12.00 13.88 -10.77
N ALA A 127 10.87 13.68 -11.45
CA ALA A 127 10.73 12.69 -12.49
C ALA A 127 11.71 12.96 -13.65
N THR A 128 12.22 11.89 -14.25
CA THR A 128 13.17 11.98 -15.38
C THR A 128 12.49 11.92 -16.75
N ALA A 129 11.21 11.57 -16.79
CA ALA A 129 10.42 11.36 -17.99
C ALA A 129 9.03 11.99 -17.86
N ARG A 130 8.33 12.11 -18.99
CA ARG A 130 6.89 12.44 -19.01
C ARG A 130 6.08 11.23 -18.56
N CYS A 131 4.87 11.50 -18.08
CA CYS A 131 3.94 10.46 -17.69
C CYS A 131 3.70 9.46 -18.84
N PRO A 132 3.68 8.15 -18.55
CA PRO A 132 3.22 7.14 -19.49
C PRO A 132 1.76 7.32 -19.91
N SER A 133 0.91 7.83 -19.01
CA SER A 133 -0.46 8.22 -19.32
C SER A 133 -0.50 9.46 -20.19
N THR A 134 -1.39 9.45 -21.19
CA THR A 134 -1.67 10.63 -22.04
C THR A 134 -2.65 11.61 -21.39
N HIS A 135 -3.27 11.24 -20.27
CA HIS A 135 -4.32 12.04 -19.62
C HIS A 135 -3.78 13.17 -18.75
N THR A 136 -2.52 13.09 -18.32
CA THR A 136 -1.90 14.09 -17.46
C THR A 136 -0.46 14.37 -17.84
N TYR A 137 -0.05 15.60 -17.61
CA TYR A 137 1.34 16.02 -17.75
C TYR A 137 2.03 16.19 -16.38
N HIS A 138 1.27 16.09 -15.28
CA HIS A 138 1.79 16.23 -13.92
C HIS A 138 2.56 14.98 -13.51
N ASN A 139 3.88 15.11 -13.44
CA ASN A 139 4.81 14.03 -13.09
C ASN A 139 5.53 14.29 -11.76
N ASP A 140 4.86 14.97 -10.83
CA ASP A 140 5.40 15.27 -9.52
C ASP A 140 5.76 13.99 -8.76
N ILE A 141 6.92 14.01 -8.10
CA ILE A 141 7.41 12.88 -7.30
C ILE A 141 7.04 13.11 -5.84
N TYR A 142 6.28 12.17 -5.28
CA TYR A 142 5.87 12.15 -3.90
C TYR A 142 6.78 11.21 -3.10
N GLN A 143 7.32 11.71 -1.99
CA GLN A 143 8.18 10.96 -1.07
C GLN A 143 7.50 10.86 0.29
N SER A 144 7.74 9.75 1.00
CA SER A 144 7.32 9.61 2.39
C SER A 144 8.40 10.11 3.36
N THR A 145 7.97 10.41 4.59
CA THR A 145 8.86 10.49 5.75
C THR A 145 9.51 9.12 6.04
N PRO A 146 10.53 9.05 6.92
CA PRO A 146 11.14 7.78 7.30
C PRO A 146 10.10 6.78 7.82
N PRO A 147 10.04 5.56 7.26
CA PRO A 147 9.12 4.55 7.73
C PRO A 147 9.56 3.99 9.08
N TYR A 148 8.58 3.57 9.90
CA TYR A 148 8.79 2.88 11.16
C TYR A 148 7.83 1.69 11.26
N ARG A 149 8.19 0.73 12.11
CA ARG A 149 7.40 -0.47 12.38
C ARG A 149 6.63 -0.29 13.68
N LEU A 150 5.33 -0.50 13.62
CA LEU A 150 4.49 -0.61 14.82
C LEU A 150 4.69 -1.96 15.49
N SER A 151 4.49 -2.00 16.81
CA SER A 151 4.40 -3.27 17.50
C SER A 151 3.13 -4.02 17.10
N SER A 152 3.03 -5.29 17.48
CA SER A 152 1.81 -6.09 17.33
C SER A 152 0.76 -5.79 18.41
N ASN A 153 0.95 -4.74 19.22
CA ASN A 153 -0.01 -4.34 20.24
C ASN A 153 -1.22 -3.65 19.60
N GLU A 154 -2.41 -4.21 19.83
CA GLU A 154 -3.67 -3.70 19.29
C GLU A 154 -3.90 -2.22 19.60
N LYS A 155 -3.68 -1.80 20.86
CA LYS A 155 -3.91 -0.41 21.27
C LYS A 155 -2.96 0.57 20.60
N GLU A 156 -1.71 0.16 20.37
CA GLU A 156 -0.75 0.99 19.64
C GLU A 156 -1.14 1.14 18.17
N ILE A 157 -1.62 0.07 17.53
CA ILE A 157 -2.12 0.10 16.15
C ILE A 157 -3.37 0.99 16.06
N MET A 158 -4.34 0.81 16.96
CA MET A 158 -5.53 1.65 17.04
C MET A 158 -5.18 3.13 17.23
N LYS A 159 -4.26 3.42 18.16
CA LYS A 159 -3.78 4.78 18.41
C LYS A 159 -3.11 5.39 17.18
N GLU A 160 -2.24 4.63 16.51
CA GLU A 160 -1.58 5.09 15.29
C GLU A 160 -2.58 5.38 14.17
N ILE A 161 -3.56 4.50 13.96
CA ILE A 161 -4.62 4.70 12.96
C ILE A 161 -5.43 5.95 13.32
N MET A 162 -5.77 6.11 14.60
CA MET A 162 -6.53 7.26 15.07
C MET A 162 -5.77 8.57 14.89
N ASP A 163 -4.47 8.61 15.21
CA ASP A 163 -3.71 9.86 15.24
C ASP A 163 -3.18 10.24 13.84
N ASN A 164 -2.78 9.25 13.04
CA ASN A 164 -2.00 9.46 11.81
C ASN A 164 -2.64 8.88 10.53
N GLY A 165 -3.77 8.18 10.65
CA GLY A 165 -4.45 7.56 9.52
C GLY A 165 -4.00 6.13 9.23
N PRO A 166 -4.48 5.55 8.11
CA PRO A 166 -4.33 4.12 7.81
C PRO A 166 -2.90 3.58 7.95
N VAL A 167 -2.80 2.30 8.27
CA VAL A 167 -1.51 1.58 8.41
C VAL A 167 -1.46 0.39 7.47
N GLN A 168 -0.26 -0.12 7.20
CA GLN A 168 -0.06 -1.32 6.40
C GLN A 168 0.18 -2.53 7.30
N ALA A 169 -0.42 -3.67 6.97
CA ALA A 169 -0.23 -4.94 7.67
C ALA A 169 -0.08 -6.09 6.68
N ILE A 170 0.43 -7.22 7.19
CA ILE A 170 0.48 -8.49 6.45
C ILE A 170 -0.57 -9.41 7.07
N LEU A 171 -1.46 -9.92 6.23
CA LEU A 171 -2.47 -10.91 6.54
C LEU A 171 -2.03 -12.27 6.01
N GLU A 172 -2.21 -13.32 6.80
CA GLU A 172 -2.14 -14.69 6.31
C GLU A 172 -3.49 -15.06 5.68
N VAL A 173 -3.47 -15.44 4.41
CA VAL A 173 -4.66 -15.71 3.61
C VAL A 173 -4.77 -17.20 3.36
N HIS A 174 -5.92 -17.76 3.76
CA HIS A 174 -6.30 -19.15 3.56
C HIS A 174 -7.41 -19.26 2.50
N GLU A 175 -7.70 -20.49 2.05
CA GLU A 175 -8.71 -20.74 1.01
C GLU A 175 -10.12 -20.24 1.38
N ASP A 176 -10.47 -20.31 2.67
CA ASP A 176 -11.77 -19.86 3.19
C ASP A 176 -11.97 -18.33 3.12
N PHE A 177 -10.87 -17.57 3.04
CA PHE A 177 -10.94 -16.12 2.88
C PHE A 177 -11.57 -15.72 1.53
N PHE A 178 -11.35 -16.50 0.48
CA PHE A 178 -11.88 -16.18 -0.86
C PHE A 178 -13.40 -16.33 -0.98
N VAL A 179 -14.05 -17.00 -0.03
CA VAL A 179 -15.52 -17.12 0.04
C VAL A 179 -16.13 -16.22 1.11
N TYR A 180 -15.33 -15.38 1.76
CA TYR A 180 -15.82 -14.37 2.70
C TYR A 180 -16.79 -13.41 1.99
N LYS A 181 -17.89 -13.08 2.66
CA LYS A 181 -18.94 -12.19 2.14
C LYS A 181 -19.33 -11.09 3.12
N SER A 182 -19.44 -11.40 4.41
CA SER A 182 -19.88 -10.46 5.44
C SER A 182 -19.54 -10.97 6.85
N GLY A 183 -19.52 -10.07 7.84
CA GLY A 183 -19.26 -10.38 9.24
C GLY A 183 -17.83 -10.09 9.64
N ILE A 184 -17.33 -10.80 10.66
CA ILE A 184 -15.92 -10.72 11.07
C ILE A 184 -15.25 -12.01 10.62
N TYR A 185 -14.29 -11.91 9.70
CA TYR A 185 -13.53 -13.07 9.24
C TYR A 185 -12.74 -13.69 10.40
N LYS A 186 -12.85 -15.00 10.53
CA LYS A 186 -12.01 -15.83 11.39
C LYS A 186 -11.69 -17.09 10.61
N HIS A 187 -10.41 -17.38 10.43
CA HIS A 187 -9.98 -18.60 9.75
C HIS A 187 -10.61 -19.83 10.42
N THR A 188 -11.11 -20.74 9.58
CA THR A 188 -11.76 -21.98 9.98
C THR A 188 -11.01 -23.18 9.40
N ASP A 189 -11.01 -24.29 10.14
CA ASP A 189 -10.33 -25.54 9.78
C ASP A 189 -11.05 -26.35 8.66
N VAL A 190 -11.70 -25.67 7.71
CA VAL A 190 -12.46 -26.31 6.62
C VAL A 190 -11.55 -27.21 5.77
N SER A 191 -10.24 -26.95 5.74
CA SER A 191 -9.23 -27.76 5.05
C SER A 191 -8.54 -28.81 5.93
N PHE A 192 -8.97 -29.06 7.18
CA PHE A 192 -8.30 -30.03 8.06
C PHE A 192 -8.30 -31.46 7.48
N THR A 193 -9.35 -31.83 6.74
CA THR A 193 -9.43 -33.14 6.07
C THR A 193 -8.52 -33.23 4.84
N LYS A 194 -8.03 -32.10 4.30
CA LYS A 194 -7.10 -32.09 3.18
C LYS A 194 -5.68 -32.40 3.67
N PRO A 195 -4.92 -33.24 2.93
CA PRO A 195 -3.50 -33.47 3.20
C PRO A 195 -2.69 -32.15 3.25
N PRO A 196 -1.59 -32.07 4.02
CA PRO A 196 -0.83 -30.83 4.24
C PRO A 196 -0.41 -30.09 2.98
N HIS A 197 -0.07 -30.79 1.89
CA HIS A 197 0.31 -30.17 0.62
C HIS A 197 -0.85 -29.50 -0.14
N TYR A 198 -2.09 -29.77 0.27
CA TYR A 198 -3.29 -29.10 -0.24
C TYR A 198 -3.78 -27.98 0.67
N ARG A 199 -3.16 -27.75 1.84
CA ARG A 199 -3.48 -26.62 2.73
C ARG A 199 -2.67 -25.40 2.31
N LYS A 200 -3.06 -24.79 1.19
CA LYS A 200 -2.37 -23.60 0.65
C LYS A 200 -2.74 -22.38 1.46
N HIS A 201 -1.73 -21.70 2.00
CA HIS A 201 -1.84 -20.38 2.58
C HIS A 201 -0.69 -19.53 2.05
N ASN A 202 -0.90 -18.22 1.96
CA ASN A 202 0.11 -17.25 1.55
C ASN A 202 -0.10 -15.93 2.29
N THR A 203 0.93 -15.11 2.35
CA THR A 203 0.82 -13.76 2.92
C THR A 203 0.32 -12.75 1.89
N HIS A 204 -0.54 -11.83 2.32
CA HIS A 204 -1.05 -10.73 1.53
C HIS A 204 -0.94 -9.42 2.31
N SER A 205 -0.45 -8.35 1.68
CA SER A 205 -0.33 -7.06 2.34
C SER A 205 -1.60 -6.22 2.18
N VAL A 206 -2.07 -5.61 3.26
CA VAL A 206 -3.35 -4.89 3.33
C VAL A 206 -3.18 -3.50 3.94
N ARG A 207 -4.15 -2.61 3.68
CA ARG A 207 -4.31 -1.32 4.35
C ARG A 207 -5.40 -1.46 5.42
N ILE A 208 -5.10 -1.12 6.66
CA ILE A 208 -6.07 -1.07 7.77
C ILE A 208 -6.53 0.37 7.98
N THR A 209 -7.85 0.59 8.02
CA THR A 209 -8.48 1.92 8.05
C THR A 209 -9.27 2.22 9.33
N GLY A 210 -9.52 1.22 10.18
CA GLY A 210 -10.34 1.35 11.38
C GLY A 210 -10.86 0.02 11.87
#